data_AF-A0A0J6I7K1-F1
#
_entry.id   AF-A0A0J6I7K1-F1
#
_cell.length_a   1.000
_cell.length_b   1.000
_cell.length_c   1.000
_cell.angle_alpha   90.00
_cell.angle_beta   90.00
_cell.angle_gamma   90.00
#
_symmetry.space_group_name_H-M   'P 1'
#
loop_
_entity.id
_entity.type
_entity.pdbx_description
1 polymer ?
#
loop_
_entity_poly.entity_id
_entity_poly.type
_entity_poly.pdbx_seq_one_letter_code
_entity_poly.pdbx_strand_id
1 'polypeptide(L)'
;RDFALYDVIHNSPNEDMTAFQFWQAVVASMLLQGNAYCEIHRARGRVIALDFLLPSRVKLELDDDGRLQYWYTPRKGPRREIARQDMLHIPAFSLDGRVGMSAIRYGANVFGSAMSADDAANSTFKNGLLPSVAFKVDRILRPDQRAEFREYIKEVAGALNAGKSPVLEQGITPESIGIDPVDAQLLESRTFSIEEICRWFGVPPWMVGKT
;
A
#
# COMPACT_ATOMS: atom_id res chain seq x y z
N ARG A 1 13.70 -18.22 -36.51
CA ARG A 1 12.70 -17.42 -37.25
C ARG A 1 12.68 -16.07 -36.56
N ASP A 2 13.20 -15.01 -37.19
CA ASP A 2 13.12 -13.65 -36.65
C ASP A 2 11.67 -13.19 -36.70
N PHE A 3 11.09 -13.00 -35.54
CA PHE A 3 9.78 -12.38 -35.41
C PHE A 3 10.00 -10.87 -35.29
N ALA A 4 9.53 -10.09 -36.28
CA ALA A 4 9.69 -8.63 -36.29
C ALA A 4 9.12 -7.93 -35.03
N LEU A 5 8.23 -8.59 -34.30
CA LEU A 5 7.65 -8.10 -33.05
C LEU A 5 8.50 -8.46 -31.81
N TYR A 6 9.41 -9.41 -31.92
CA TYR A 6 10.22 -9.90 -30.81
C TYR A 6 11.04 -8.78 -30.19
N ASP A 7 11.71 -7.97 -31.00
CA ASP A 7 12.54 -6.87 -30.50
C ASP A 7 11.71 -5.83 -29.73
N VAL A 8 10.52 -5.49 -30.23
CA VAL A 8 9.62 -4.53 -29.57
C VAL A 8 9.08 -5.10 -28.25
N ILE A 9 8.74 -6.39 -28.18
CA ILE A 9 8.18 -6.97 -26.95
C ILE A 9 9.26 -7.30 -25.92
N HIS A 10 10.42 -7.80 -26.37
CA HIS A 10 11.43 -8.41 -25.51
C HIS A 10 12.62 -7.51 -25.19
N ASN A 11 13.06 -6.68 -26.15
CA ASN A 11 14.29 -5.90 -26.00
C ASN A 11 13.98 -4.45 -25.60
N SER A 12 13.32 -3.70 -26.50
CA SER A 12 13.06 -2.27 -26.34
C SER A 12 11.69 -1.91 -26.93
N PRO A 13 10.63 -1.86 -26.11
CA PRO A 13 9.30 -1.45 -26.58
C PRO A 13 9.26 -0.03 -27.11
N ASN A 14 10.08 0.86 -26.55
CA ASN A 14 10.27 2.21 -27.03
C ASN A 14 11.71 2.70 -26.73
N GLU A 15 11.99 3.96 -27.06
CA GLU A 15 13.32 4.58 -26.87
C GLU A 15 13.64 4.83 -25.38
N ASP A 16 12.62 5.04 -24.55
CA ASP A 16 12.77 5.47 -23.16
C ASP A 16 12.90 4.32 -22.16
N MET A 17 12.44 3.11 -22.51
CA MET A 17 12.30 2.00 -21.57
C MET A 17 12.84 0.68 -22.11
N THR A 18 13.50 -0.07 -21.22
CA THR A 18 13.72 -1.52 -21.43
C THR A 18 12.39 -2.27 -21.37
N ALA A 19 12.33 -3.45 -21.99
CA ALA A 19 11.12 -4.29 -21.92
C ALA A 19 10.66 -4.58 -20.48
N PHE A 20 11.60 -4.82 -19.56
CA PHE A 20 11.28 -5.07 -18.16
C PHE A 20 10.51 -3.89 -17.52
N GLN A 21 11.03 -2.67 -17.68
CA GLN A 21 10.41 -1.46 -17.13
C GLN A 21 9.04 -1.19 -17.75
N PHE A 22 8.93 -1.37 -19.06
CA PHE A 22 7.68 -1.20 -19.79
C PHE A 22 6.61 -2.16 -19.30
N TRP A 23 6.89 -3.47 -19.24
CA TRP A 23 5.93 -4.46 -18.79
C TRP A 23 5.60 -4.31 -17.30
N GLN A 24 6.56 -3.88 -16.48
CA GLN A 24 6.29 -3.52 -15.09
C GLN A 24 5.29 -2.36 -14.99
N ALA A 25 5.43 -1.32 -15.81
CA ALA A 25 4.49 -0.20 -15.85
C ALA A 25 3.09 -0.64 -16.33
N VAL A 26 3.02 -1.49 -17.36
CA VAL A 26 1.78 -2.09 -17.86
C VAL A 26 1.08 -2.88 -16.76
N VAL A 27 1.77 -3.80 -16.10
CA VAL A 27 1.20 -4.62 -15.01
C VAL A 27 0.79 -3.75 -13.82
N ALA A 28 1.60 -2.78 -13.41
CA ALA A 28 1.24 -1.85 -12.34
C ALA A 28 -0.03 -1.07 -12.67
N SER A 29 -0.16 -0.61 -13.93
CA SER A 29 -1.35 0.09 -14.41
C SER A 29 -2.60 -0.79 -14.37
N MET A 30 -2.48 -2.05 -14.82
CA MET A 30 -3.54 -3.05 -14.74
C MET A 30 -4.00 -3.26 -13.30
N LEU A 31 -3.08 -3.47 -12.36
CA LEU A 31 -3.41 -3.79 -10.97
C LEU A 31 -3.95 -2.58 -10.21
N LEU A 32 -3.40 -1.38 -10.43
CA LEU A 32 -3.77 -0.19 -9.68
C LEU A 32 -5.01 0.52 -10.25
N GLN A 33 -5.10 0.63 -11.59
CA GLN A 33 -6.15 1.40 -12.27
C GLN A 33 -7.11 0.52 -13.08
N GLY A 34 -6.90 -0.80 -13.07
CA GLY A 34 -7.75 -1.77 -13.76
C GLY A 34 -7.41 -1.93 -15.24
N ASN A 35 -6.68 -0.99 -15.84
CA ASN A 35 -6.47 -0.94 -17.28
C ASN A 35 -5.04 -0.49 -17.60
N ALA A 36 -4.45 -1.08 -18.64
CA ALA A 36 -3.24 -0.56 -19.26
C ALA A 36 -3.50 -0.24 -20.73
N TYR A 37 -2.90 0.85 -21.19
CA TYR A 37 -3.04 1.35 -22.54
C TYR A 37 -1.66 1.56 -23.12
N CYS A 38 -1.41 1.01 -24.32
CA CYS A 38 -0.20 1.28 -25.07
C CYS A 38 -0.58 1.70 -26.49
N GLU A 39 -0.06 2.82 -26.96
CA GLU A 39 -0.20 3.20 -28.36
C GLU A 39 0.78 2.41 -29.20
N ILE A 40 0.30 1.87 -30.32
CA ILE A 40 1.08 1.04 -31.22
C ILE A 40 1.55 1.90 -32.39
N HIS A 41 2.85 2.08 -32.50
CA HIS A 41 3.45 2.80 -33.63
C HIS A 41 3.87 1.82 -34.72
N ARG A 42 3.51 2.14 -35.97
CA ARG A 42 3.80 1.30 -37.13
C ARG A 42 4.54 2.06 -38.22
N ALA A 43 5.52 1.40 -38.83
CA ALA A 43 6.16 1.84 -40.06
C ALA A 43 6.02 0.74 -41.12
N ARG A 44 5.50 1.11 -42.30
CA ARG A 44 5.28 0.18 -43.43
C ARG A 44 4.52 -1.10 -43.02
N GLY A 45 3.51 -0.94 -42.18
CA GLY A 45 2.66 -2.03 -41.68
C GLY A 45 3.28 -2.90 -40.59
N ARG A 46 4.51 -2.63 -40.14
CA ARG A 46 5.17 -3.35 -39.03
C ARG A 46 5.13 -2.51 -37.76
N VAL A 47 4.87 -3.16 -36.63
CA VAL A 47 4.98 -2.53 -35.31
C VAL A 47 6.45 -2.23 -35.03
N ILE A 48 6.75 -0.98 -34.69
CA ILE A 48 8.11 -0.51 -34.41
C ILE A 48 8.28 -0.03 -32.96
N ALA A 49 7.19 0.34 -32.30
CA ALA A 49 7.21 0.75 -30.90
C ALA A 49 5.84 0.56 -30.23
N LEU A 50 5.87 0.44 -28.91
CA LEU A 50 4.73 0.49 -28.02
C LEU A 50 4.99 1.59 -26.98
N ASP A 51 4.13 2.59 -26.94
CA ASP A 51 4.24 3.67 -25.98
C ASP A 51 3.17 3.55 -24.90
N PHE A 52 3.61 3.31 -23.66
CA PHE A 52 2.73 3.22 -22.52
C PHE A 52 2.07 4.57 -22.24
N LEU A 53 0.74 4.57 -22.15
CA LEU A 53 -0.05 5.74 -21.84
C LEU A 53 -0.57 5.64 -20.41
N LEU A 54 -0.32 6.68 -19.62
CA LEU A 54 -0.91 6.80 -18.29
C LEU A 54 -2.44 6.75 -18.39
N PRO A 55 -3.14 5.83 -17.66
CA PRO A 55 -4.58 5.70 -17.79
C PRO A 55 -5.35 6.96 -17.40
N SER A 56 -4.81 7.79 -16.51
CA SER A 56 -5.39 9.09 -16.15
C SER A 56 -5.49 10.09 -17.32
N ARG A 57 -4.80 9.82 -18.43
CA ARG A 57 -4.82 10.62 -19.65
C ARG A 57 -5.59 9.96 -20.79
N VAL A 58 -6.10 8.74 -20.58
CA VAL A 58 -6.90 8.01 -21.55
C VAL A 58 -8.36 8.04 -21.08
N LYS A 59 -9.24 8.55 -21.94
CA LYS A 59 -10.69 8.50 -21.73
C LYS A 59 -11.29 7.50 -22.70
N LEU A 60 -12.01 6.53 -22.16
CA LEU A 60 -12.84 5.59 -22.91
C LEU A 60 -14.24 6.16 -23.10
N GLU A 61 -14.73 6.13 -24.32
CA GLU A 61 -16.10 6.44 -24.68
C GLU A 61 -16.65 5.30 -25.56
N LEU A 62 -17.98 5.20 -25.69
CA LEU A 62 -18.62 4.29 -26.61
C LEU A 62 -19.19 5.09 -27.77
N ASP A 63 -19.02 4.61 -29.00
CA ASP A 63 -19.75 5.14 -30.15
C ASP A 63 -21.20 4.64 -30.18
N ASP A 64 -21.95 5.09 -31.17
CA ASP A 64 -23.36 4.73 -31.38
C ASP A 64 -23.56 3.22 -31.59
N ASP A 65 -22.53 2.50 -32.03
CA ASP A 65 -22.52 1.03 -32.22
C ASP A 65 -22.06 0.29 -30.95
N GLY A 66 -21.79 0.99 -29.84
CA GLY A 66 -21.30 0.40 -28.59
C GLY A 66 -19.86 -0.07 -28.65
N ARG A 67 -19.06 0.49 -29.56
CA ARG A 67 -17.65 0.21 -29.75
C ARG A 67 -16.82 1.22 -28.95
N LEU A 68 -15.83 0.73 -28.20
CA LEU A 68 -14.82 1.55 -27.52
C LEU A 68 -14.10 2.52 -28.48
N GLN A 69 -14.12 3.80 -28.12
CA GLN A 69 -13.30 4.88 -28.65
C GLN A 69 -12.28 5.30 -27.58
N TYR A 70 -11.03 5.52 -28.02
CA TYR A 70 -9.93 5.86 -27.13
C TYR A 70 -9.50 7.29 -27.37
N TRP A 71 -9.59 8.11 -26.33
CA TRP A 71 -9.15 9.49 -26.39
C TRP A 71 -7.97 9.73 -25.48
N TYR A 72 -6.88 10.23 -26.05
CA TYR A 72 -5.67 10.53 -25.30
C TYR A 72 -5.46 12.03 -25.17
N THR A 73 -5.13 12.48 -23.96
CA THR A 73 -4.76 13.87 -23.68
C THR A 73 -3.26 13.95 -23.40
N PRO A 74 -2.44 14.39 -24.38
CA PRO A 74 -1.00 14.53 -24.18
C PRO A 74 -0.69 15.61 -23.14
N ARG A 75 0.54 15.62 -22.61
CA ARG A 75 1.00 16.66 -21.66
C ARG A 75 0.94 18.07 -22.28
N LYS A 76 1.17 18.16 -23.59
CA LYS A 76 1.11 19.37 -24.39
C LYS A 76 0.33 19.06 -25.66
N GLY A 77 -0.56 19.96 -26.05
CA GLY A 77 -1.40 19.81 -27.25
C GLY A 77 -2.84 19.38 -26.93
N PRO A 78 -3.70 19.35 -27.95
CA PRO A 78 -5.10 19.01 -27.79
C PRO A 78 -5.29 17.51 -27.51
N ARG A 79 -6.41 17.18 -26.88
CA ARG A 79 -6.93 15.81 -26.82
C ARG A 79 -7.10 15.29 -28.26
N ARG A 80 -6.71 14.04 -28.50
CA ARG A 80 -6.83 13.37 -29.80
C ARG A 80 -7.40 11.96 -29.65
N GLU A 81 -8.02 11.47 -30.70
CA GLU A 81 -8.46 10.07 -30.79
C GLU A 81 -7.26 9.18 -31.17
N ILE A 82 -7.18 8.00 -30.58
CA ILE A 82 -6.30 6.91 -31.02
C ILE A 82 -7.20 5.83 -31.63
N ALA A 83 -6.93 5.50 -32.89
CA ALA A 83 -7.67 4.45 -33.58
C ALA A 83 -7.51 3.11 -32.85
N ARG A 84 -8.58 2.32 -32.78
CA ARG A 84 -8.58 1.03 -32.07
C ARG A 84 -7.45 0.09 -32.50
N GLN A 85 -7.15 0.05 -33.80
CA GLN A 85 -6.07 -0.78 -34.36
C GLN A 85 -4.67 -0.37 -33.90
N ASP A 86 -4.53 0.88 -33.44
CA ASP A 86 -3.31 1.48 -32.92
C ASP A 86 -3.33 1.57 -31.39
N MET A 87 -4.32 0.96 -30.73
CA MET A 87 -4.40 0.88 -29.27
C MET A 87 -4.31 -0.57 -28.78
N LEU A 88 -3.30 -0.86 -27.99
CA LEU A 88 -3.25 -2.05 -27.15
C LEU A 88 -3.89 -1.71 -25.79
N HIS A 89 -5.14 -2.13 -25.61
CA HIS A 89 -5.85 -2.01 -24.34
C HIS A 89 -5.89 -3.37 -23.64
N ILE A 90 -5.35 -3.43 -22.43
CA ILE A 90 -5.31 -4.64 -21.61
C ILE A 90 -6.11 -4.38 -20.32
N PRO A 91 -7.36 -4.88 -20.24
CA PRO A 91 -8.11 -4.85 -18.99
C PRO A 91 -7.55 -5.91 -18.02
N ALA A 92 -7.51 -5.57 -16.74
CA ALA A 92 -7.27 -6.52 -15.66
C ALA A 92 -8.57 -7.30 -15.35
N PHE A 93 -8.96 -7.41 -14.08
CA PHE A 93 -10.26 -7.98 -13.71
C PHE A 93 -11.40 -7.08 -14.22
N SER A 94 -12.36 -7.64 -14.95
CA SER A 94 -13.44 -6.91 -15.62
C SER A 94 -14.76 -7.68 -15.50
N LEU A 95 -15.88 -6.96 -15.42
CA LEU A 95 -17.22 -7.56 -15.41
C LEU A 95 -17.77 -7.83 -16.82
N ASP A 96 -17.34 -7.03 -17.81
CA ASP A 96 -17.81 -7.10 -19.19
C ASP A 96 -16.74 -7.63 -20.17
N GLY A 97 -15.53 -7.89 -19.66
CA GLY A 97 -14.36 -8.31 -20.44
C GLY A 97 -13.76 -7.22 -21.31
N ARG A 98 -14.27 -5.97 -21.23
CA ARG A 98 -13.85 -4.85 -22.09
C ARG A 98 -13.15 -3.76 -21.29
N VAL A 99 -13.63 -3.46 -20.08
CA VAL A 99 -13.08 -2.41 -19.21
C VAL A 99 -12.77 -3.02 -17.85
N GLY A 100 -11.50 -2.93 -17.47
CA GLY A 100 -11.04 -3.43 -16.18
C GLY A 100 -11.41 -2.52 -15.02
N MET A 101 -11.56 -3.14 -13.86
CA MET A 101 -11.88 -2.52 -12.59
C MET A 101 -10.60 -2.28 -11.80
N SER A 102 -10.46 -1.08 -11.26
CA SER A 102 -9.35 -0.76 -10.35
C SER A 102 -9.55 -1.51 -9.03
N ALA A 103 -8.60 -2.38 -8.68
CA ALA A 103 -8.58 -3.05 -7.38
C ALA A 103 -8.58 -2.03 -6.23
N ILE A 104 -7.83 -0.93 -6.38
CA ILE A 104 -7.79 0.17 -5.41
C ILE A 104 -9.16 0.82 -5.23
N ARG A 105 -9.87 1.11 -6.33
CA ARG A 105 -11.18 1.75 -6.27
C ARG A 105 -12.25 0.85 -5.66
N TYR A 106 -12.25 -0.44 -6.02
CA TYR A 106 -13.23 -1.41 -5.49
C TYR A 106 -12.91 -1.84 -4.06
N GLY A 107 -11.63 -1.96 -3.72
CA GLY A 107 -11.15 -2.26 -2.38
C GLY A 107 -10.98 -1.04 -1.49
N ALA A 108 -11.44 0.16 -1.88
CA ALA A 108 -11.15 1.41 -1.18
C ALA A 108 -11.51 1.36 0.32
N ASN A 109 -12.62 0.71 0.68
CA ASN A 109 -13.00 0.52 2.08
C ASN A 109 -12.02 -0.41 2.82
N VAL A 110 -11.59 -1.50 2.19
CA VAL A 110 -10.63 -2.45 2.77
C VAL A 110 -9.27 -1.78 2.99
N PHE A 111 -8.74 -1.11 1.96
CA PHE A 111 -7.49 -0.35 2.08
C PHE A 111 -7.61 0.78 3.11
N GLY A 112 -8.73 1.50 3.13
CA GLY A 112 -8.99 2.57 4.10
C GLY A 112 -9.09 2.07 5.54
N SER A 113 -9.73 0.92 5.77
CA SER A 113 -9.78 0.26 7.07
C SER A 113 -8.39 -0.21 7.52
N ALA A 114 -7.59 -0.79 6.61
CA ALA A 114 -6.21 -1.19 6.90
C ALA A 114 -5.35 0.02 7.30
N MET A 115 -5.42 1.12 6.55
CA MET A 115 -4.72 2.37 6.88
C MET A 115 -5.15 2.93 8.24
N SER A 116 -6.45 2.92 8.53
CA SER A 116 -6.99 3.41 9.81
C SER A 116 -6.54 2.54 10.99
N ALA A 117 -6.49 1.21 10.82
CA ALA A 117 -5.98 0.29 11.82
C ALA A 117 -4.48 0.51 12.06
N ASP A 118 -3.71 0.74 11.00
CA ASP A 118 -2.30 1.06 11.09
C ASP A 118 -2.04 2.38 11.81
N ASP A 119 -2.83 3.42 11.52
CA ASP A 119 -2.75 4.73 12.19
C ASP A 119 -3.11 4.64 13.67
N ALA A 120 -4.20 3.93 14.00
CA ALA A 120 -4.60 3.69 15.39
C ALA A 120 -3.50 2.98 16.16
N ALA A 121 -2.97 1.88 15.60
CA ALA A 121 -1.88 1.15 16.19
C ALA A 121 -0.63 2.04 16.34
N ASN A 122 -0.23 2.77 15.30
CA ASN A 122 0.91 3.72 15.36
C ASN A 122 0.73 4.77 16.46
N SER A 123 -0.49 5.28 16.66
CA SER A 123 -0.78 6.23 17.73
C SER A 123 -0.60 5.61 19.12
N THR A 124 -1.02 4.36 19.30
CA THR A 124 -0.83 3.59 20.54
C THR A 124 0.65 3.34 20.81
N PHE A 125 1.40 2.86 19.79
CA PHE A 125 2.85 2.65 19.90
C PHE A 125 3.60 3.95 20.23
N LYS A 126 3.23 5.07 19.60
CA LYS A 126 3.85 6.39 19.82
C LYS A 126 3.61 6.92 21.23
N ASN A 127 2.44 6.65 21.80
CA ASN A 127 2.06 7.11 23.13
C ASN A 127 2.47 6.17 24.27
N GLY A 128 3.13 5.06 23.94
CA GLY A 128 3.85 4.25 24.91
C GLY A 128 3.32 2.83 25.01
N LEU A 129 3.92 1.96 24.20
CA LEU A 129 4.12 0.54 24.55
C LEU A 129 5.17 0.38 25.65
N LEU A 130 5.25 1.34 26.59
CA LEU A 130 5.95 1.07 27.82
C LEU A 130 5.10 0.01 28.51
N PRO A 131 5.68 -1.16 28.88
CA PRO A 131 4.99 -2.06 29.79
C PRO A 131 4.47 -1.19 30.92
N SER A 132 3.16 -1.21 31.15
CA SER A 132 2.60 -0.41 32.23
C SER A 132 3.21 -0.96 33.52
N VAL A 133 4.22 -0.29 34.05
CA VAL A 133 4.90 -0.74 35.26
C VAL A 133 4.08 -0.22 36.44
N ALA A 134 3.42 -1.13 37.13
CA ALA A 134 2.87 -0.83 38.43
C ALA A 134 4.00 -0.92 39.46
N PHE A 135 4.05 0.04 40.38
CA PHE A 135 4.95 -0.02 41.52
C PHE A 135 4.15 -0.43 42.75
N LYS A 136 4.47 -1.61 43.26
CA LYS A 136 3.87 -2.13 44.50
C LYS A 136 4.71 -1.70 45.68
N VAL A 137 4.05 -1.11 46.67
CA VAL A 137 4.65 -0.66 47.94
C VAL A 137 4.13 -1.55 49.06
N ASP A 138 5.03 -2.04 49.90
CA ASP A 138 4.74 -2.96 51.02
C ASP A 138 4.07 -2.30 52.25
N ARG A 139 3.73 -1.01 52.16
CA ARG A 139 3.15 -0.21 53.25
C ARG A 139 2.11 0.80 52.76
N ILE A 140 1.23 1.21 53.66
CA ILE A 140 0.23 2.26 53.39
C ILE A 140 0.91 3.62 53.47
N LEU A 141 0.90 4.35 52.34
CA LEU A 141 1.43 5.72 52.27
C LEU A 141 0.41 6.74 52.77
N ARG A 142 0.87 7.67 53.61
CA ARG A 142 0.13 8.88 53.99
C ARG A 142 -0.01 9.86 52.81
N PRO A 143 -0.91 10.86 52.86
CA PRO A 143 -1.15 11.77 51.73
C PRO A 143 0.10 12.55 51.26
N ASP A 144 0.95 12.97 52.19
CA ASP A 144 2.27 13.60 51.97
C ASP A 144 3.20 12.65 51.20
N GLN A 145 3.37 11.44 51.72
CA GLN A 145 4.25 10.43 51.13
C GLN A 145 3.78 9.96 49.75
N ARG A 146 2.46 10.00 49.49
CA ARG A 146 1.90 9.67 48.18
C ARG A 146 2.24 10.74 47.13
N ALA A 147 2.35 12.01 47.52
CA ALA A 147 2.76 13.07 46.61
C ALA A 147 4.24 12.92 46.24
N GLU A 148 5.10 12.70 47.23
CA GLU A 148 6.54 12.43 47.02
C GLU A 148 6.76 11.19 46.14
N PHE A 149 6.03 10.11 46.42
CA PHE A 149 6.12 8.87 45.65
C PHE A 149 5.70 9.05 44.17
N ARG A 150 4.73 9.92 43.88
CA ARG A 150 4.33 10.23 42.50
C ARG A 150 5.42 10.97 41.73
N GLU A 151 6.13 11.89 42.37
CA GLU A 151 7.27 12.58 41.74
C GLU A 151 8.43 11.62 41.51
N TYR A 152 8.72 10.76 42.48
CA TYR A 152 9.72 9.70 42.34
C TYR A 152 9.42 8.74 41.17
N ILE A 153 8.17 8.30 40.99
CA ILE A 153 7.78 7.48 39.84
C ILE A 153 8.01 8.19 38.51
N LYS A 154 7.78 9.51 38.42
CA LYS A 154 8.05 10.27 37.19
C LYS A 154 9.53 10.27 36.85
N GLU A 155 10.41 10.42 37.84
CA GLU A 155 11.86 10.35 37.64
C GLU A 155 12.30 8.96 37.17
N VAL A 156 11.78 7.90 37.81
CA VAL A 156 12.04 6.51 37.45
C VAL A 156 11.56 6.21 36.02
N ALA A 157 10.34 6.63 35.67
CA ALA A 157 9.79 6.48 34.32
C ALA A 157 10.59 7.28 33.28
N GLY A 158 11.03 8.49 33.62
CA GLY A 158 11.91 9.31 32.78
C GLY A 158 13.27 8.66 32.54
N ALA A 159 13.86 8.05 33.57
CA ALA A 159 15.10 7.28 33.45
C ALA A 159 14.92 6.04 32.56
N LEU A 160 13.84 5.28 32.75
CA LEU A 160 13.48 4.12 31.91
C LEU A 160 13.31 4.52 30.44
N ASN A 161 12.59 5.61 30.16
CA ASN A 161 12.39 6.14 28.80
C ASN A 161 13.69 6.59 28.15
N ALA A 162 14.66 7.06 28.95
CA ALA A 162 15.99 7.44 28.51
C ALA A 162 16.96 6.25 28.41
N GLY A 163 16.51 5.01 28.62
CA GLY A 163 17.34 3.81 28.60
C GLY A 163 18.33 3.69 29.77
N LYS A 164 18.10 4.43 30.85
CA LYS A 164 18.93 4.39 32.08
C LYS A 164 18.33 3.43 33.09
N SER A 165 19.18 2.71 33.83
CA SER A 165 18.74 1.85 34.92
C SER A 165 18.22 2.69 36.10
N PRO A 166 16.94 2.61 36.48
CA PRO A 166 16.43 3.30 37.66
C PRO A 166 16.86 2.60 38.94
N VAL A 167 17.05 3.36 40.02
CA VAL A 167 17.28 2.82 41.36
C VAL A 167 15.96 2.81 42.12
N LEU A 168 15.57 1.65 42.64
CA LEU A 168 14.36 1.46 43.45
C LEU A 168 14.68 1.49 44.96
N GLU A 169 13.89 2.21 45.75
CA GLU A 169 14.03 2.17 47.22
C GLU A 169 13.52 0.86 47.82
N GLN A 170 13.96 0.57 49.05
CA GLN A 170 13.56 -0.62 49.78
C GLN A 170 12.03 -0.70 49.95
N GLY A 171 11.45 -1.86 49.61
CA GLY A 171 10.01 -2.12 49.72
C GLY A 171 9.19 -1.74 48.47
N ILE A 172 9.83 -1.21 47.42
CA ILE A 172 9.19 -0.96 46.12
C ILE A 172 9.57 -2.06 45.14
N THR A 173 8.57 -2.69 44.53
CA THR A 173 8.76 -3.71 43.50
C THR A 173 8.07 -3.28 42.20
N PRO A 174 8.75 -3.35 41.04
CA PRO A 174 8.13 -3.13 39.75
C PRO A 174 7.40 -4.41 39.32
N GLU A 175 6.11 -4.29 39.04
CA GLU A 175 5.31 -5.35 38.42
C GLU A 175 5.01 -4.91 36.99
N SER A 176 5.44 -5.71 36.02
CA SER A 176 5.02 -5.51 34.63
C SER A 176 3.56 -5.92 34.52
N ILE A 177 2.69 -4.96 34.29
CA ILE A 177 1.38 -5.28 33.71
C ILE A 177 1.69 -5.78 32.30
N GLY A 178 1.14 -6.93 31.92
CA GLY A 178 1.36 -7.52 30.60
C GLY A 178 0.92 -6.59 29.47
N ILE A 179 1.11 -7.02 28.23
CA ILE A 179 0.59 -6.29 27.06
C ILE A 179 -0.91 -6.10 27.24
N ASP A 180 -1.40 -4.87 27.08
CA ASP A 180 -2.82 -4.57 27.17
C ASP A 180 -3.55 -5.43 26.11
N PRO A 181 -4.64 -6.14 26.46
CA PRO A 181 -5.44 -6.88 25.48
C PRO A 181 -5.82 -6.06 24.24
N VAL A 182 -5.96 -4.74 24.37
CA VAL A 182 -6.21 -3.81 23.27
C VAL A 182 -5.01 -3.76 22.30
N ASP A 183 -3.78 -3.76 22.80
CA ASP A 183 -2.55 -3.75 21.99
C ASP A 183 -2.37 -5.07 21.23
N ALA A 184 -2.71 -6.20 21.87
CA ALA A 184 -2.69 -7.51 21.22
C ALA A 184 -3.71 -7.60 20.07
N GLN A 185 -4.92 -7.05 20.28
CA GLN A 185 -5.96 -7.01 19.26
C GLN A 185 -5.59 -6.09 18.08
N LEU A 186 -4.84 -5.00 18.34
CA LEU A 186 -4.31 -4.12 17.29
C LEU A 186 -3.27 -4.84 16.39
N LEU A 187 -2.38 -5.65 16.98
CA LEU A 187 -1.40 -6.46 16.23
C LEU A 187 -2.08 -7.52 15.36
N GLU A 188 -3.11 -8.18 15.87
CA GLU A 188 -3.89 -9.15 15.10
C GLU A 188 -4.61 -8.48 13.92
N SER A 189 -5.17 -7.28 14.14
CA SER A 189 -5.83 -6.48 13.10
C SER A 189 -4.90 -6.09 11.94
N ARG A 190 -3.62 -5.78 12.24
CA ARG A 190 -2.60 -5.55 11.20
C ARG A 190 -2.31 -6.81 10.39
N THR A 191 -2.21 -7.93 11.09
CA THR A 191 -1.93 -9.23 10.47
C THR A 191 -3.05 -9.64 9.51
N PHE A 192 -4.31 -9.41 9.89
CA PHE A 192 -5.47 -9.63 9.02
C PHE A 192 -5.48 -8.67 7.81
N SER A 193 -5.10 -7.41 7.99
CA SER A 193 -5.06 -6.42 6.91
C SER A 193 -4.11 -6.82 5.76
N ILE A 194 -2.97 -7.45 6.06
CA ILE A 194 -2.03 -7.96 5.04
C ILE A 194 -2.72 -8.99 4.14
N GLU A 195 -3.50 -9.90 4.73
CA GLU A 195 -4.21 -10.93 3.98
C GLU A 195 -5.27 -10.35 3.04
N GLU A 196 -6.03 -9.36 3.52
CA GLU A 196 -7.05 -8.70 2.72
C GLU A 196 -6.45 -7.96 1.52
N ILE A 197 -5.33 -7.25 1.71
CA ILE A 197 -4.58 -6.62 0.62
C ILE A 197 -4.10 -7.67 -0.38
N CYS A 198 -3.54 -8.78 0.10
CA CYS A 198 -3.07 -9.89 -0.73
C CYS A 198 -4.19 -10.49 -1.60
N ARG A 199 -5.40 -10.66 -1.05
CA ARG A 199 -6.58 -11.17 -1.79
C ARG A 199 -6.94 -10.27 -2.97
N TRP A 200 -6.88 -8.95 -2.82
CA TRP A 200 -7.18 -8.01 -3.92
C TRP A 200 -6.22 -8.12 -5.10
N PHE A 201 -4.95 -8.49 -4.85
CA PHE A 201 -3.95 -8.66 -5.90
C PHE A 201 -3.74 -10.12 -6.32
N GLY A 202 -4.48 -11.07 -5.73
CA GLY A 202 -4.35 -12.50 -6.03
C GLY A 202 -2.99 -13.08 -5.63
N VAL A 203 -2.30 -12.47 -4.66
CA VAL A 203 -0.98 -12.90 -4.20
C VAL A 203 -1.13 -13.68 -2.90
N PRO A 204 -0.58 -14.89 -2.79
CA PRO A 204 -0.55 -15.61 -1.51
C PRO A 204 0.26 -14.84 -0.44
N PRO A 205 -0.23 -14.71 0.81
CA PRO A 205 0.45 -13.92 1.84
C PRO A 205 1.89 -14.35 2.17
N TRP A 206 2.20 -15.64 2.04
CA TRP A 206 3.55 -16.15 2.28
C TRP A 206 4.59 -15.65 1.27
N MET A 207 4.16 -15.23 0.07
CA MET A 207 5.05 -14.62 -0.92
C MET A 207 5.51 -13.21 -0.51
N VAL A 208 4.77 -12.52 0.38
CA VAL A 208 5.12 -11.21 0.92
C VAL A 208 5.74 -11.30 2.32
N GLY A 209 6.15 -12.49 2.75
CA GLY A 209 6.84 -12.71 4.02
C GLY A 209 5.92 -12.96 5.23
N LYS A 210 4.61 -13.17 5.02
CA LYS A 210 3.69 -13.58 6.09
C LYS A 210 3.73 -15.10 6.27
N THR A 211 4.40 -15.57 7.32
CA THR A 211 4.42 -17.00 7.73
C THR A 211 3.31 -17.33 8.71
#